data_AF-A0A2R6CY45-F1
#
_entry.id   AF-A0A2R6CY45-F1
#
_cell.length_a   1.000
_cell.length_b   1.000
_cell.length_c   1.000
_cell.angle_alpha   90.00
_cell.angle_beta   90.00
_cell.angle_gamma   90.00
#
_symmetry.space_group_name_H-M   'P 1'
#
loop_
_entity.id
_entity.type
_entity.pdbx_description
1 polymer ?
#
loop_
_entity_poly.entity_id
_entity_poly.type
_entity_poly.pdbx_seq_one_letter_code
_entity_poly.pdbx_strand_id
1 'polypeptide(L)' 'MAETDSNSMPRTPEEPTPQQVLEEMDRCEPYIVSDLVDAFPDASRWTLQRRLDSLVEDGELSKKKHTENRVSYWIPK' A
#
# COMPACT_ATOMS: atom_id res chain seq x y z
N MET A 1 -1.22 -28.49 -25.18
CA MET A 1 -2.18 -28.41 -24.06
C MET A 1 -1.71 -29.37 -22.99
N ALA A 2 -1.71 -28.93 -21.72
CA ALA A 2 -1.23 -29.54 -20.45
C ALA A 2 -0.21 -28.58 -19.80
N GLU A 3 -0.61 -27.63 -18.94
CA GLU A 3 -1.06 -27.81 -17.53
C GLU A 3 -0.02 -28.51 -16.67
N THR A 4 0.76 -27.72 -15.92
CA THR A 4 1.36 -28.15 -14.65
C THR A 4 1.16 -27.03 -13.63
N ASP A 5 0.15 -27.25 -12.78
CA ASP A 5 0.00 -26.74 -11.42
C ASP A 5 1.27 -26.12 -10.84
N SER A 6 1.28 -24.80 -10.74
CA SER A 6 2.13 -24.11 -9.77
C SER A 6 1.45 -24.20 -8.40
N ASN A 7 1.51 -25.40 -7.83
CA ASN A 7 1.28 -25.59 -6.41
C ASN A 7 2.44 -24.95 -5.64
N SER A 8 2.30 -23.66 -5.35
CA SER A 8 3.05 -23.00 -4.30
C SER A 8 2.04 -22.17 -3.55
N MET A 9 1.44 -22.77 -2.51
CA MET A 9 0.55 -22.06 -1.59
C MET A 9 1.27 -20.79 -1.11
N PRO A 10 0.85 -19.58 -1.51
CA PRO A 10 1.38 -18.41 -0.83
C PRO A 10 0.77 -18.48 0.56
N ARG A 11 1.61 -18.54 1.61
CA ARG A 11 1.16 -18.14 2.94
C ARG A 11 0.42 -16.84 2.73
N THR A 12 -0.89 -16.81 2.93
CA THR A 12 -1.65 -15.56 2.92
C THR A 12 -0.93 -14.64 3.88
N PRO A 13 -0.25 -13.59 3.41
CA PRO A 13 0.15 -12.58 4.35
C PRO A 13 -1.18 -11.95 4.77
N GLU A 14 -1.60 -12.15 6.02
CA GLU A 14 -2.67 -11.36 6.66
C GLU A 14 -2.33 -9.85 6.63
N GLU A 15 -1.09 -9.50 6.25
CA GLU A 15 -0.62 -8.15 6.04
C GLU A 15 -0.69 -7.74 4.56
N PRO A 16 -1.21 -6.54 4.24
CA PRO A 16 -1.25 -6.05 2.88
C PRO A 16 0.17 -5.85 2.33
N THR A 17 0.34 -6.27 1.08
CA THR A 17 1.57 -6.02 0.32
C THR A 17 1.64 -4.56 -0.15
N PRO A 18 2.83 -4.01 -0.45
CA PRO A 18 2.92 -2.65 -0.98
C PRO A 18 2.09 -2.49 -2.26
N GLN A 19 2.16 -3.45 -3.16
CA GLN A 19 1.38 -3.43 -4.40
C GLN A 19 -0.13 -3.45 -4.14
N GLN A 20 -0.62 -4.25 -3.18
CA GLN A 20 -2.05 -4.21 -2.83
C GLN A 20 -2.48 -2.86 -2.24
N VAL A 21 -1.64 -2.23 -1.41
CA VAL A 21 -1.92 -0.87 -0.92
C VAL A 21 -1.96 0.12 -2.09
N LEU A 22 -1.08 -0.04 -3.08
CA LEU A 22 -1.06 0.80 -4.28
C LEU A 22 -2.28 0.57 -5.17
N GLU A 23 -2.73 -0.67 -5.33
CA GLU A 23 -3.91 -1.03 -6.13
C GLU A 23 -5.22 -0.49 -5.52
N GLU A 24 -5.28 -0.38 -4.19
CA GLU A 24 -6.40 0.25 -3.47
C GLU A 24 -6.39 1.79 -3.61
N MET A 25 -5.22 2.39 -3.87
CA MET A 25 -5.09 3.84 -4.03
C MET A 25 -5.47 4.29 -5.45
N ASP A 26 -6.37 5.27 -5.55
CA ASP A 26 -6.72 5.86 -6.85
C ASP A 26 -5.67 6.87 -7.34
N ARG A 27 -5.50 6.92 -8.67
CA ARG A 27 -4.55 7.83 -9.32
C ARG A 27 -5.20 9.21 -9.41
N CYS A 28 -4.62 10.19 -8.71
CA CYS A 28 -5.07 11.58 -8.53
C CYS A 28 -5.78 11.87 -7.19
N GLU A 29 -5.86 10.91 -6.27
CA GLU A 29 -6.40 11.15 -4.93
C GLU A 29 -5.29 11.09 -3.85
N PRO A 30 -5.21 12.07 -2.93
CA PRO A 30 -4.27 12.01 -1.81
C PRO A 30 -4.84 11.20 -0.64
N TYR A 31 -4.23 10.06 -0.36
CA TYR A 31 -4.56 9.20 0.78
C TYR A 31 -3.69 9.53 2.00
N ILE A 32 -4.24 9.32 3.18
CA ILE A 32 -3.46 9.33 4.43
C ILE A 32 -3.42 7.91 5.01
N VAL A 33 -2.44 7.61 5.85
CA VAL A 33 -2.34 6.27 6.46
C VAL A 33 -3.65 5.88 7.18
N SER A 34 -4.32 6.84 7.82
CA SER A 34 -5.61 6.57 8.49
C SER A 34 -6.72 6.11 7.54
N ASP A 35 -6.68 6.57 6.28
CA ASP A 35 -7.68 6.21 5.26
C ASP A 35 -7.46 4.76 4.81
N LEU A 36 -6.20 4.41 4.58
CA LEU A 36 -5.80 3.04 4.22
C LEU A 36 -5.98 2.05 5.38
N VAL A 37 -5.91 2.50 6.64
CA VAL A 37 -6.22 1.64 7.80
C VAL A 37 -7.69 1.23 7.80
N ASP A 38 -8.60 2.06 7.29
CA ASP A 38 -10.02 1.72 7.18
C ASP A 38 -10.25 0.66 6.09
N ALA A 39 -9.51 0.76 4.97
CA ALA A 39 -9.53 -0.22 3.89
C ALA A 39 -8.84 -1.55 4.27
N PHE A 40 -7.83 -1.51 5.14
CA PHE A 40 -7.08 -2.67 5.60
C PHE A 40 -7.15 -2.82 7.13
N PRO A 41 -8.29 -3.30 7.68
CA PRO A 41 -8.49 -3.43 9.13
C PRO A 41 -7.53 -4.44 9.78
N ASP A 42 -7.06 -5.42 9.02
CA ASP A 42 -6.06 -6.41 9.45
C ASP A 42 -4.64 -5.84 9.50
N ALA A 43 -4.40 -4.67 8.89
CA ALA A 43 -3.10 -4.04 8.82
C ALA A 43 -2.92 -2.97 9.90
N SER A 44 -1.84 -3.10 10.66
CA SER A 44 -1.45 -2.01 11.56
C SER A 44 -1.04 -0.76 10.77
N ARG A 45 -1.37 0.43 11.30
CA ARG A 45 -0.93 1.74 10.78
C ARG A 45 0.57 1.76 10.47
N TRP A 46 1.38 1.17 11.34
CA TRP A 46 2.83 1.07 11.15
C TRP A 46 3.21 0.23 9.93
N THR A 47 2.55 -0.91 9.73
CA THR A 47 2.75 -1.78 8.56
C THR A 47 2.41 -1.04 7.27
N LEU A 48 1.22 -0.42 7.20
CA LEU A 48 0.83 0.39 6.04
C LEU A 48 1.81 1.54 5.78
N GLN A 49 2.24 2.24 6.84
CA GLN A 49 3.22 3.30 6.70
C GLN A 49 4.55 2.80 6.14
N ARG A 50 5.03 1.62 6.57
CA ARG A 50 6.21 0.97 6.00
C ARG A 50 6.02 0.59 4.53
N ARG A 51 4.86 0.03 4.17
CA ARG A 51 4.53 -0.32 2.77
C ARG A 51 4.52 0.91 1.88
N LEU A 52 3.85 1.98 2.31
CA LEU A 52 3.83 3.26 1.61
C LEU A 52 5.22 3.87 1.49
N ASP A 53 6.03 3.79 2.55
CA ASP A 53 7.41 4.30 2.50
C ASP A 53 8.23 3.55 1.45
N SER A 54 8.13 2.21 1.39
CA SER A 54 8.79 1.41 0.36
C SER A 54 8.33 1.76 -1.06
N LEU A 55 7.03 2.01 -1.28
CA LEU A 55 6.52 2.46 -2.58
C LEU A 55 7.02 3.86 -2.95
N VAL A 56 7.22 4.73 -1.96
CA VAL A 56 7.82 6.05 -2.16
C VAL A 56 9.30 5.94 -2.51
N GLU A 57 10.02 5.01 -1.87
CA GLU A 57 11.43 4.72 -2.20
C GLU A 57 11.58 4.13 -3.61
N ASP A 58 10.63 3.31 -4.05
CA ASP A 58 10.56 2.76 -5.41
C ASP A 58 10.17 3.81 -6.47
N GLY A 59 9.57 4.92 -6.03
CA GLY A 59 9.11 6.01 -6.89
C GLY A 59 7.68 5.84 -7.43
N GLU A 60 6.97 4.80 -7.00
CA GLU A 60 5.56 4.55 -7.34
C GLU A 60 4.61 5.53 -6.62
N LEU A 61 5.01 6.01 -5.44
CA LEU A 61 4.24 6.97 -4.66
C LEU A 61 5.03 8.24 -4.36
N SER A 62 4.30 9.34 -4.24
CA SER A 62 4.80 10.59 -3.67
C SER A 62 4.21 10.78 -2.27
N LYS A 63 5.07 11.13 -1.30
CA LYS A 63 4.64 11.54 0.04
C LYS A 63 4.89 13.03 0.27
N LYS A 64 3.98 13.70 0.95
CA LYS A 64 4.19 15.06 1.46
C LYS A 64 3.74 15.17 2.90
N LYS A 65 4.67 15.66 3.71
CA LYS A 65 4.43 15.98 5.11
C LYS A 65 3.81 17.37 5.20
N HIS A 66 2.66 17.44 5.87
CA HIS A 66 1.98 18.69 6.22
C HIS A 66 2.35 19.13 7.64
N THR A 67 1.98 20.37 7.98
CA THR A 67 2.31 21.03 9.25
C THR A 67 1.66 20.36 10.46
N GLU A 68 0.50 19.74 10.30
CA GLU A 68 -0.29 19.11 11.38
C GLU A 68 0.02 17.61 11.56
N ASN A 69 1.30 17.22 11.51
CA ASN A 69 1.73 15.82 11.67
C ASN A 69 0.99 14.82 10.73
N ARG A 70 0.49 15.33 9.62
CA ARG A 70 -0.26 14.54 8.63
C ARG A 70 0.63 14.31 7.42
N VAL A 71 0.70 13.07 6.97
CA VAL A 71 1.43 12.68 5.77
C VAL A 71 0.41 12.22 4.75
N SER A 72 0.42 12.86 3.60
CA SER A 72 -0.42 12.51 2.45
C SER A 72 0.45 11.76 1.44
N TYR A 73 -0.10 10.69 0.88
CA TYR A 73 0.51 9.82 -0.12
C TYR A 73 -0.38 9.83 -1.36
N TRP A 74 0.19 9.92 -2.55
CA TRP A 74 -0.55 9.86 -3.81
C TRP A 74 0.31 9.26 -4.91
N ILE A 75 -0.35 8.71 -5.92
CA ILE A 75 0.32 8.22 -7.13
C ILE A 75 0.58 9.43 -8.05
N PRO A 76 1.84 9.77 -8.34
CA PRO A 76 2.16 10.83 -9.29
C PRO A 76 1.73 10.43 -10.71
N LYS A 77 1.33 11.42 -11.52
CA LYS A 77 0.87 11.24 -12.90
C LYS A 77 2.03 11.02 -13.87
#